data_AF-V5SHA3-F1
#
_entry.id   AF-V5SHA3-F1
#
_cell.length_a   1.000
_cell.length_b   1.000
_cell.length_c   1.000
_cell.angle_alpha   90.00
_cell.angle_beta   90.00
_cell.angle_gamma   90.00
#
_symmetry.space_group_name_H-M   'P 1'
#
loop_
_entity.id
_entity.type
_entity.pdbx_description
1 polymer ?
#
loop_
_entity_poly.entity_id
_entity_poly.type
_entity_poly.pdbx_seq_one_letter_code
_entity_poly.pdbx_strand_id
1 'polypeptide(L)'
;MRLAAVVLGLAAPASASAEIHDYMIRRLLYLDTSCGVDQLERLPPPTESTRRFKALCRNVSAYPDGIVVTCTDIADDRSCKIETAPKTFDSLKLMRPENRE
;
A
#
# COMPACT_ATOMS: atom_id res chain seq x y z
N MET A 1 -27.07 -47.31 -32.61
CA MET A 1 -27.42 -46.41 -31.49
C MET A 1 -26.13 -46.18 -30.68
N ARG A 2 -25.44 -45.05 -30.86
CA ARG A 2 -24.17 -44.73 -30.16
C ARG A 2 -24.46 -43.64 -29.14
N LEU A 3 -24.37 -43.96 -27.85
CA LEU A 3 -24.47 -43.00 -26.75
C LEU A 3 -23.10 -42.35 -26.56
N ALA A 4 -23.02 -41.05 -26.86
CA ALA A 4 -21.87 -40.22 -26.51
C ALA A 4 -22.01 -39.78 -25.05
N ALA A 5 -21.12 -40.26 -24.18
CA ALA A 5 -21.04 -39.81 -22.80
C ALA A 5 -20.25 -38.50 -22.75
N VAL A 6 -20.93 -37.40 -22.46
CA VAL A 6 -20.30 -36.10 -22.20
C VAL A 6 -19.83 -36.09 -20.75
N VAL A 7 -18.51 -36.12 -20.55
CA VAL A 7 -17.89 -35.95 -19.24
C VAL A 7 -17.82 -34.45 -18.97
N LEU A 8 -18.75 -33.92 -18.17
CA LEU A 8 -18.61 -32.58 -17.58
C LEU A 8 -17.51 -32.65 -16.52
N GLY A 9 -16.32 -32.16 -16.84
CA GLY A 9 -15.27 -31.92 -15.86
C GLY A 9 -15.74 -30.84 -14.87
N LEU A 10 -15.93 -31.22 -13.61
CA LEU A 10 -16.13 -30.26 -12.53
C LEU A 10 -14.84 -29.45 -12.36
N ALA A 11 -14.85 -28.20 -12.82
CA ALA A 11 -13.85 -27.23 -12.43
C ALA A 11 -14.04 -26.93 -10.94
N ALA A 12 -13.11 -27.38 -10.09
CA ALA A 12 -13.10 -26.97 -8.69
C ALA A 12 -12.92 -25.44 -8.62
N PRO A 13 -13.71 -24.73 -7.81
CA PRO A 13 -13.55 -23.29 -7.66
C PRO A 13 -12.19 -23.05 -7.01
N ALA A 14 -11.31 -22.33 -7.71
CA ALA A 14 -10.11 -21.80 -7.09
C ALA A 14 -10.57 -20.86 -5.97
N SER A 15 -10.25 -21.19 -4.72
CA SER A 15 -10.52 -20.34 -3.57
C SER A 15 -9.82 -19.01 -3.80
N ALA A 16 -10.57 -18.00 -4.21
CA ALA A 16 -10.08 -16.63 -4.25
C ALA A 16 -9.83 -16.21 -2.80
N SER A 17 -8.58 -16.31 -2.35
CA SER A 17 -8.17 -15.75 -1.07
C SER A 17 -8.29 -14.23 -1.20
N ALA A 18 -9.14 -13.61 -0.39
CA ALA A 18 -9.13 -12.17 -0.25
C ALA A 18 -7.75 -11.76 0.29
N GLU A 19 -6.95 -11.08 -0.52
CA GLU A 19 -5.60 -10.66 -0.19
C GLU A 19 -5.48 -9.14 -0.41
N ILE A 20 -4.78 -8.47 0.51
CA ILE A 20 -4.36 -7.08 0.31
C ILE A 20 -3.39 -7.02 -0.86
N HIS A 21 -3.82 -6.40 -1.96
CA HIS A 21 -2.99 -6.17 -3.13
C HIS A 21 -2.26 -4.82 -3.04
N ASP A 22 -1.11 -4.73 -3.71
CA ASP A 22 -0.25 -3.55 -3.69
C ASP A 22 -0.95 -2.26 -4.16
N TYR A 23 -1.90 -2.37 -5.10
CA TYR A 23 -2.66 -1.21 -5.58
C TYR A 23 -3.55 -0.59 -4.48
N MET A 24 -4.02 -1.38 -3.52
CA MET A 24 -4.83 -0.90 -2.40
C MET A 24 -3.97 -0.01 -1.49
N ILE A 25 -2.73 -0.44 -1.19
CA ILE A 25 -1.76 0.34 -0.42
C ILE A 25 -1.36 1.61 -1.17
N ARG A 26 -1.12 1.53 -2.48
CA ARG A 26 -0.81 2.72 -3.30
C ARG A 26 -1.96 3.72 -3.28
N ARG A 27 -3.21 3.26 -3.33
CA ARG A 27 -4.39 4.12 -3.25
C ARG A 27 -4.48 4.82 -1.90
N LEU A 28 -4.32 4.09 -0.79
CA LEU A 28 -4.26 4.68 0.55
C LEU A 28 -3.22 5.80 0.63
N LEU A 29 -1.99 5.50 0.22
CA LEU A 29 -0.88 6.46 0.28
C LEU A 29 -1.09 7.68 -0.62
N TYR A 30 -1.73 7.49 -1.79
CA TYR A 30 -2.07 8.58 -2.69
C TYR A 30 -3.12 9.52 -2.11
N LEU A 31 -4.12 8.97 -1.40
CA LEU A 31 -5.23 9.77 -0.85
C LEU A 31 -4.83 10.47 0.45
N ASP A 32 -3.99 9.84 1.28
CA ASP A 32 -3.76 10.30 2.65
C ASP A 32 -2.41 11.02 2.83
N THR A 33 -1.54 11.04 1.81
CA THR A 33 -0.17 11.54 1.96
C THR A 33 0.36 12.27 0.73
N SER A 34 1.44 13.04 0.92
CA SER A 34 2.22 13.67 -0.15
C SER A 34 3.35 12.80 -0.71
N CYS A 35 3.45 11.52 -0.35
CA CYS A 35 4.59 10.66 -0.65
C CYS A 35 4.90 10.53 -2.15
N GLY A 36 3.87 10.43 -3.00
CA GLY A 36 4.04 10.15 -4.42
C GLY A 36 4.87 8.87 -4.63
N VAL A 37 4.30 7.71 -4.28
CA VAL A 37 5.00 6.41 -4.20
C VAL A 37 5.82 6.10 -5.45
N ASP A 38 7.12 5.90 -5.26
CA ASP A 38 8.06 5.45 -6.30
C ASP A 38 8.16 3.92 -6.31
N GLN A 39 8.53 3.34 -5.16
CA GLN A 39 8.62 1.90 -4.96
C GLN A 39 7.72 1.47 -3.79
N LEU A 40 7.16 0.26 -3.89
CA LEU A 40 6.44 -0.39 -2.79
C LEU A 40 7.03 -1.79 -2.57
N GLU A 41 7.41 -2.07 -1.34
CA GLU A 41 7.98 -3.34 -0.90
C GLU A 41 7.09 -3.99 0.16
N ARG A 42 6.93 -5.31 0.08
CA ARG A 42 6.30 -6.12 1.14
C ARG A 42 7.35 -6.47 2.18
N LEU A 43 7.10 -6.08 3.43
CA LEU A 43 7.97 -6.43 4.55
C LEU A 43 7.47 -7.71 5.23
N PRO A 44 8.34 -8.43 5.96
CA PRO A 44 7.92 -9.51 6.84
C PRO A 44 6.82 -9.02 7.79
N PRO A 45 5.69 -9.74 7.88
CA PRO A 45 4.60 -9.34 8.76
C PRO A 45 4.98 -9.62 10.23
N PRO A 46 4.54 -8.77 11.18
CA PRO A 46 4.71 -9.06 12.61
C PRO A 46 4.04 -10.36 13.07
N THR A 47 2.93 -10.75 12.43
CA THR A 47 2.15 -11.96 12.70
C THR A 47 1.54 -12.50 11.41
N GLU A 48 1.12 -13.77 11.38
CA GLU A 48 0.44 -14.36 10.21
C GLU A 48 -0.83 -13.62 9.78
N SER A 49 -1.51 -12.99 10.75
CA SER A 49 -2.73 -12.21 10.55
C SER A 49 -2.51 -10.76 10.12
N THR A 50 -1.26 -10.32 9.98
CA THR A 50 -0.94 -8.94 9.59
C THR A 50 -0.24 -8.89 8.25
N ARG A 51 -0.27 -7.73 7.61
CA ARG A 51 0.56 -7.43 6.44
C ARG A 51 1.29 -6.12 6.66
N ARG A 52 2.52 -6.02 6.15
CA ARG A 52 3.37 -4.86 6.33
C ARG A 52 4.03 -4.47 5.02
N PHE A 53 4.05 -3.17 4.75
CA PHE A 53 4.58 -2.62 3.51
C PHE A 53 5.49 -1.43 3.80
N LYS A 54 6.49 -1.22 2.95
CA LYS A 54 7.33 -0.03 2.91
C LYS A 54 7.21 0.65 1.56
N ALA A 55 6.79 1.90 1.55
CA ALA A 55 6.79 2.75 0.38
C ALA A 55 8.02 3.67 0.39
N LEU A 56 8.76 3.71 -0.71
CA LEU A 56 9.74 4.77 -0.96
C LEU A 56 9.05 5.90 -1.71
N CYS A 57 9.25 7.12 -1.20
CA CYS A 57 8.61 8.32 -1.70
C CYS A 57 9.52 9.06 -2.68
N ARG A 58 8.94 9.85 -3.58
CA ARG A 58 9.71 10.73 -4.47
C ARG A 58 10.45 11.82 -3.68
N ASN A 59 11.49 12.39 -4.31
CA ASN A 59 12.43 13.33 -3.69
C ASN A 59 11.79 14.55 -3.00
N VAL A 60 10.62 15.01 -3.44
CA VAL A 60 9.91 16.12 -2.80
C VAL A 60 8.69 15.56 -2.06
N SER A 61 8.87 15.17 -0.80
CA SER A 61 7.79 14.71 0.07
C SER A 61 8.07 15.02 1.55
N ALA A 62 7.04 14.91 2.39
CA ALA A 62 7.19 14.99 3.85
C ALA A 62 7.76 13.71 4.48
N TYR A 63 8.16 12.73 3.66
CA TYR A 63 8.51 11.37 4.09
C TYR A 63 9.86 10.94 3.49
N PRO A 64 10.98 11.58 3.87
CA PRO A 64 12.28 11.32 3.25
C PRO A 64 12.79 9.88 3.49
N ASP A 65 12.35 9.23 4.56
CA ASP A 65 12.73 7.84 4.89
C ASP A 65 11.74 6.79 4.34
N GLY A 66 10.72 7.25 3.60
CA GLY A 66 9.59 6.45 3.15
C GLY A 66 8.46 6.36 4.18
N ILE A 67 7.45 5.55 3.86
CA ILE A 67 6.29 5.30 4.70
C ILE A 67 6.16 3.81 5.00
N VAL A 68 5.87 3.48 6.25
CA VAL A 68 5.48 2.12 6.66
C VAL A 68 3.97 2.04 6.83
N VAL A 69 3.36 1.02 6.22
CA VAL A 69 1.94 0.71 6.36
C VAL A 69 1.78 -0.67 6.98
N THR A 70 0.90 -0.80 7.97
CA THR A 70 0.53 -2.07 8.59
C THR A 70 -0.97 -2.30 8.46
N CYS A 71 -1.36 -3.48 7.99
CA CYS A 71 -2.76 -3.92 7.94
C CYS A 71 -2.97 -5.01 8.98
N THR A 72 -3.96 -4.85 9.84
CA THR A 72 -4.26 -5.81 10.91
C THR A 72 -5.15 -6.97 10.46
N ASP A 73 -5.72 -6.87 9.27
CA ASP A 73 -6.43 -7.93 8.58
C ASP A 73 -5.77 -8.14 7.20
N ILE A 74 -5.50 -9.41 6.85
CA ILE A 74 -4.83 -9.79 5.59
C ILE A 74 -5.72 -9.67 4.36
N ALA A 75 -7.02 -9.45 4.56
CA ALA A 75 -8.06 -9.46 3.55
C ALA A 75 -8.87 -8.14 3.47
N ASP A 76 -8.72 -7.25 4.45
CA ASP A 76 -9.47 -5.98 4.53
C ASP A 76 -8.54 -4.77 4.52
N ASP A 77 -8.51 -4.03 3.41
CA ASP A 77 -7.65 -2.85 3.23
C ASP A 77 -8.01 -1.69 4.15
N ARG A 78 -9.25 -1.66 4.67
CA ARG A 78 -9.68 -0.67 5.67
C ARG A 78 -8.98 -0.86 7.02
N SER A 79 -8.35 -2.02 7.23
CA SER A 79 -7.52 -2.28 8.42
C SER A 79 -6.12 -1.67 8.32
N CYS A 80 -5.72 -1.17 7.15
CA CYS A 80 -4.39 -0.61 6.91
C CYS A 80 -4.23 0.77 7.54
N LYS A 81 -3.09 0.98 8.21
CA LYS A 81 -2.73 2.24 8.86
C LYS A 81 -1.31 2.66 8.50
N ILE A 82 -1.15 3.97 8.36
CA ILE A 82 0.13 4.63 8.12
C ILE A 82 0.81 4.84 9.47
N GLU A 83 1.95 4.19 9.68
CA GLU A 83 2.69 4.25 10.95
C GLU A 83 3.69 5.42 10.98
N THR A 84 4.04 5.96 9.81
CA THR A 84 5.05 7.01 9.68
C THR A 84 4.40 8.40 9.71
N ALA A 85 4.81 9.23 10.67
CA ALA A 85 4.39 10.63 10.74
C ALA A 85 5.11 11.49 9.68
N PRO A 86 4.44 12.51 9.11
CA PRO A 86 5.10 13.45 8.21
C PRO A 86 6.13 14.30 8.97
N LYS A 87 7.28 14.56 8.35
CA LYS A 87 8.28 15.51 8.88
C LYS A 87 7.88 16.94 8.51
N THR A 88 8.09 17.87 9.43
CA THR A 88 7.99 19.31 9.17
C THR A 88 9.39 19.89 8.98
N PHE A 89 9.49 20.87 8.09
CA PHE A 89 10.74 21.58 7.80
C PHE A 89 10.58 23.06 8.15
N ASP A 90 10.22 23.33 9.40
CA ASP A 90 9.93 24.69 9.86
C ASP A 90 11.13 25.64 9.73
N SER A 91 12.35 25.12 9.81
CA SER A 91 13.59 25.88 9.59
C SER A 91 13.73 26.44 8.16
N LEU A 92 13.11 25.81 7.16
CA LEU A 92 13.12 26.31 5.78
C LEU A 92 12.20 27.51 5.57
N LYS A 93 11.25 27.77 6.49
CA LYS A 93 10.41 28.97 6.43
C LYS A 93 11.24 30.25 6.58
N LEU A 94 12.34 30.19 7.34
CA LEU A 94 13.28 31.30 7.53
C LEU A 94 14.18 31.53 6.31
N MET A 95 14.25 30.57 5.39
CA MET A 95 15.06 30.63 4.17
C MET A 95 14.22 31.02 2.94
N ARG A 96 12.91 31.26 3.09
CA ARG A 96 12.12 31.83 1.99
C ARG A 96 12.66 33.22 1.70
N PRO A 97 13.07 33.52 0.47
CA PRO A 97 13.44 34.89 0.12
C PRO A 97 12.23 35.77 0.44
N GLU A 98 12.46 36.85 1.20
CA GLU A 98 11.45 37.89 1.34
C GLU A 98 11.14 38.35 -0.07
N ASN A 99 9.90 38.12 -0.51
CA ASN A 99 9.41 38.67 -1.76
C ASN A 99 9.58 40.19 -1.67
N ARG A 100 10.67 40.70 -2.27
CA ARG A 100 10.79 42.10 -2.60
C ARG A 100 9.89 42.34 -3.80
N GLU A 101 8.64 42.64 -3.52
CA GLU A 101 7.74 43.35 -4.45
C GLU A 101 8.12 44.84 -4.46
#